data_AF-A0A355FUE2-F1
#
_entry.id   AF-A0A355FUE2-F1
#
_cell.length_a   1.000
_cell.length_b   1.000
_cell.length_c   1.000
_cell.angle_alpha   90.00
_cell.angle_beta   90.00
_cell.angle_gamma   90.00
#
_symmetry.space_group_name_H-M   'P 1'
#
loop_
_entity.id
_entity.type
_entity.pdbx_description
1 polymer ?
#
loop_
_entity_poly.entity_id
_entity_poly.type
_entity_poly.pdbx_seq_one_letter_code
_entity_poly.pdbx_strand_id
1 'polypeptide(L)'
;MFMLVLGHVLALAPPVMKALGRGVNWVVKDARWVASKVALLSMGLGWLNWGLGLIGGAILVKGVMDEYRRRGGKSPVHLGVLGAAGYSGMLIWHGGLSGSAPLKVAEKGHLQELVGEASWALALPDSIGLRETVFSSWSLALTATVALLTVALFAWLGRTVKSNKAVPDAHAVNVSLDKEQASLSFADRLDRGRWLSAITGLACIAGAVWWASSGAPAQELKFITP
;
A
#
# COMPACT_ATOMS: atom_id res chain seq x y z
N MET A 1 -3.08 2.73 12.21
CA MET A 1 -1.66 3.18 12.11
C MET A 1 -0.66 2.02 12.18
N PHE A 2 -0.91 0.95 12.94
CA PHE A 2 0.02 -0.20 13.03
C PHE A 2 0.14 -1.05 11.76
N MET A 3 -0.79 -0.99 10.83
CA MET A 3 -0.72 -1.81 9.61
C MET A 3 0.47 -1.44 8.70
N LEU A 4 0.85 -0.16 8.62
CA LEU A 4 2.06 0.26 7.89
C LEU A 4 3.33 -0.10 8.63
N VAL A 5 3.34 0.07 9.97
CA VAL A 5 4.48 -0.33 10.82
C VAL A 5 4.69 -1.84 10.75
N LEU A 6 3.62 -2.63 10.85
CA LEU A 6 3.65 -4.08 10.74
C LEU A 6 4.03 -4.53 9.32
N GLY A 7 3.51 -3.87 8.30
CA GLY A 7 3.92 -4.10 6.91
C GLY A 7 5.41 -3.84 6.70
N HIS A 8 5.96 -2.79 7.30
CA HIS A 8 7.37 -2.46 7.27
C HIS A 8 8.23 -3.49 8.03
N VAL A 9 7.85 -3.83 9.27
CA VAL A 9 8.53 -4.84 10.09
C VAL A 9 8.52 -6.20 9.38
N LEU A 10 7.38 -6.59 8.81
CA LEU A 10 7.25 -7.84 8.05
C LEU A 10 8.11 -7.84 6.80
N ALA A 11 8.14 -6.73 6.04
CA ALA A 11 8.97 -6.61 4.84
C ALA A 11 10.47 -6.72 5.16
N LEU A 12 10.89 -6.23 6.33
CA LEU A 12 12.27 -6.32 6.82
C LEU A 12 12.59 -7.63 7.52
N ALA A 13 11.61 -8.50 7.76
CA ALA A 13 11.86 -9.79 8.37
C ALA A 13 12.84 -10.59 7.48
N PRO A 14 13.88 -11.23 8.07
CA PRO A 14 14.88 -11.98 7.31
C PRO A 14 14.32 -12.97 6.26
N PRO A 15 13.25 -13.75 6.52
CA PRO A 15 12.70 -14.64 5.51
C PRO A 15 12.06 -13.88 4.32
N VAL A 16 11.39 -12.76 4.60
CA VAL A 16 10.73 -11.93 3.58
C VAL A 16 11.77 -11.21 2.73
N MET A 17 12.79 -10.61 3.34
CA MET A 17 13.93 -10.03 2.60
C MET A 17 14.61 -11.05 1.68
N LYS A 18 14.83 -12.28 2.15
CA LYS A 18 15.39 -13.37 1.33
C LYS A 18 14.46 -13.75 0.17
N ALA A 19 13.14 -13.76 0.38
CA ALA A 19 12.17 -14.03 -0.67
C ALA A 19 12.12 -12.89 -1.71
N LEU A 20 12.10 -11.63 -1.26
CA LEU A 20 12.16 -10.45 -2.13
C LEU A 20 13.44 -10.42 -2.96
N GLY A 21 14.60 -10.76 -2.37
CA GLY A 21 15.86 -10.87 -3.10
C GLY A 21 15.83 -11.94 -4.19
N ARG A 22 15.24 -13.11 -3.92
CA ARG A 22 14.97 -14.13 -4.95
C ARG A 22 14.01 -13.63 -6.03
N GLY A 23 12.99 -12.87 -5.64
CA GLY A 23 12.06 -12.19 -6.53
C GLY A 23 12.80 -11.25 -7.49
N VAL A 24 13.62 -10.35 -6.97
CA VAL A 24 14.48 -9.43 -7.77
C VAL A 24 15.31 -10.22 -8.78
N ASN A 25 16.01 -11.27 -8.34
CA ASN A 25 16.82 -12.10 -9.24
C ASN A 25 15.99 -12.73 -10.37
N TRP A 26 14.75 -13.14 -10.10
CA TRP A 26 13.84 -13.66 -11.12
C TRP A 26 13.30 -12.57 -12.07
N VAL A 27 13.04 -11.37 -11.55
CA VAL A 27 12.60 -10.21 -12.34
C VAL A 27 13.64 -9.87 -13.40
N VAL A 28 14.89 -9.67 -13.00
CA VAL A 28 15.97 -9.16 -13.86
C VAL A 28 16.50 -10.15 -14.90
N LYS A 29 16.07 -11.43 -14.85
CA LYS A 29 16.45 -12.45 -15.84
C LYS A 29 16.00 -12.11 -17.27
N ASP A 30 14.89 -11.39 -17.39
CA ASP A 30 14.36 -11.01 -18.68
C ASP A 30 13.92 -9.53 -18.66
N ALA A 31 14.72 -8.70 -19.32
CA ALA A 31 14.53 -7.27 -19.46
C ALA A 31 13.13 -6.91 -20.00
N ARG A 32 12.56 -7.74 -20.87
CA ARG A 32 11.29 -7.51 -21.55
C ARG A 32 10.10 -7.53 -20.60
N TRP A 33 10.21 -8.20 -19.46
CA TRP A 33 9.10 -8.44 -18.53
C TRP A 33 9.31 -7.83 -17.16
N VAL A 34 10.35 -7.01 -16.99
CA VAL A 34 10.71 -6.43 -15.68
C VAL A 34 9.52 -5.73 -15.02
N ALA A 35 8.88 -4.79 -15.73
CA ALA A 35 7.73 -4.05 -15.20
C ALA A 35 6.57 -4.98 -14.79
N SER A 36 6.17 -5.89 -15.69
CA SER A 36 5.08 -6.84 -15.43
C SER A 36 5.37 -7.81 -14.29
N LYS A 37 6.63 -8.26 -14.15
CA LYS A 37 7.04 -9.15 -13.07
C LYS A 37 7.06 -8.44 -11.73
N VAL A 38 7.53 -7.18 -11.69
CA VAL A 38 7.43 -6.34 -10.49
C VAL A 38 5.97 -6.12 -10.12
N ALA A 39 5.10 -5.82 -11.09
CA ALA A 39 3.69 -5.63 -10.84
C ALA A 39 3.02 -6.89 -10.28
N LEU A 40 3.30 -8.06 -10.88
CA LEU A 40 2.80 -9.34 -10.39
C LEU A 40 3.20 -9.62 -8.94
N LEU A 41 4.49 -9.44 -8.61
CA LEU A 41 4.98 -9.65 -7.26
C LEU A 41 4.38 -8.63 -6.27
N SER A 42 4.31 -7.36 -6.64
CA SER A 42 3.70 -6.30 -5.81
C SER A 42 2.23 -6.57 -5.53
N MET A 43 1.46 -6.97 -6.54
CA MET A 43 0.07 -7.41 -6.40
C MET A 43 -0.07 -8.62 -5.49
N GLY A 44 0.75 -9.65 -5.65
CA GLY A 44 0.76 -10.81 -4.75
C GLY A 44 1.02 -10.42 -3.29
N LEU A 45 1.99 -9.54 -3.05
CA LEU A 45 2.28 -9.01 -1.73
C LEU A 45 1.12 -8.19 -1.17
N GLY A 46 0.52 -7.30 -1.97
CA GLY A 46 -0.62 -6.46 -1.58
C GLY A 46 -1.90 -7.24 -1.30
N TRP A 47 -2.13 -8.33 -2.03
CA TRP A 47 -3.25 -9.24 -1.80
C TRP A 47 -3.11 -9.99 -0.47
N LEU A 48 -1.88 -10.39 -0.10
CA LEU A 48 -1.61 -11.00 1.20
C LEU A 48 -1.70 -9.97 2.33
N ASN A 49 -1.09 -8.80 2.13
CA ASN A 49 -1.10 -7.71 3.10
C ASN A 49 -0.82 -6.37 2.40
N TRP A 50 -1.73 -5.41 2.55
CA TRP A 50 -1.62 -4.12 1.88
C TRP A 50 -0.36 -3.34 2.26
N GLY A 51 0.07 -3.41 3.53
CA GLY A 51 1.30 -2.77 3.99
C GLY A 51 2.56 -3.42 3.39
N LEU A 52 2.56 -4.74 3.27
CA LEU A 52 3.61 -5.49 2.59
C LEU A 52 3.64 -5.19 1.09
N GLY A 53 2.49 -5.00 0.44
CA GLY A 53 2.40 -4.56 -0.96
C GLY A 53 3.10 -3.22 -1.18
N LEU A 54 2.86 -2.23 -0.31
CA LEU A 54 3.52 -0.92 -0.39
C LEU A 54 5.02 -1.01 -0.18
N ILE A 55 5.46 -1.56 0.96
CA ILE A 55 6.87 -1.58 1.33
C ILE A 55 7.65 -2.58 0.47
N GLY A 56 7.12 -3.79 0.29
CA GLY A 56 7.72 -4.82 -0.54
C GLY A 56 7.81 -4.42 -2.01
N GLY A 57 6.78 -3.75 -2.54
CA GLY A 57 6.81 -3.16 -3.89
C GLY A 57 7.95 -2.16 -4.07
N ALA A 58 8.14 -1.25 -3.10
CA ALA A 58 9.26 -0.30 -3.10
C ALA A 58 10.63 -1.01 -3.00
N ILE A 59 10.74 -2.03 -2.15
CA ILE A 59 11.97 -2.84 -2.03
C ILE A 59 12.28 -3.58 -3.33
N LEU A 60 11.27 -4.14 -4.01
CA LEU A 60 11.45 -4.80 -5.32
C LEU A 60 11.98 -3.81 -6.36
N VAL A 61 11.37 -2.63 -6.48
CA VAL A 61 11.83 -1.58 -7.39
C VAL A 61 13.27 -1.19 -7.09
N LYS A 62 13.58 -0.91 -5.82
CA LYS A 62 14.94 -0.57 -5.39
C LYS A 62 15.94 -1.68 -5.74
N GLY A 63 15.63 -2.92 -5.39
CA GLY A 63 16.50 -4.07 -5.68
C GLY A 63 16.73 -4.30 -7.17
N VAL A 64 15.70 -4.12 -8.00
CA VAL A 64 15.82 -4.19 -9.47
C VAL A 64 16.71 -3.08 -10.00
N MET A 65 16.56 -1.84 -9.52
CA MET A 65 17.42 -0.72 -9.90
C MET A 65 18.87 -0.96 -9.48
N ASP A 66 19.10 -1.41 -8.25
CA ASP A 66 20.45 -1.70 -7.73
C ASP A 66 21.14 -2.79 -8.55
N GLU A 67 20.39 -3.81 -8.98
CA GLU A 67 20.92 -4.88 -9.81
C GLU A 67 21.26 -4.41 -11.23
N TYR A 68 20.43 -3.57 -11.85
CA TYR A 68 20.79 -2.95 -13.13
C TYR A 68 21.96 -1.97 -13.02
N ARG A 69 22.12 -1.30 -11.87
CA ARG A 69 23.29 -0.46 -11.60
C ARG A 69 24.56 -1.31 -11.62
N ARG A 70 24.57 -2.45 -10.92
CA ARG A 70 25.71 -3.40 -10.93
C ARG A 70 26.05 -3.93 -12.33
N ARG A 71 25.04 -4.06 -13.21
CA ARG A 71 25.19 -4.61 -14.57
C ARG A 71 25.53 -3.57 -15.66
N GLY A 72 25.89 -2.35 -15.28
CA GLY A 72 26.28 -1.30 -16.25
C GLY A 72 25.32 -0.10 -16.33
N GLY A 73 24.49 0.13 -15.31
CA GLY A 73 23.82 1.43 -15.08
C GLY A 73 22.62 1.75 -15.96
N LYS A 74 22.23 0.88 -16.89
CA LYS A 74 21.10 1.11 -17.81
C LYS A 74 19.89 0.29 -17.40
N SER A 75 18.78 0.96 -17.10
CA SER A 75 17.50 0.29 -16.89
C SER A 75 16.87 -0.07 -18.24
N PRO A 76 16.41 -1.31 -18.45
CA PRO A 76 15.68 -1.68 -19.66
C PRO A 76 14.27 -1.08 -19.71
N VAL A 77 13.77 -0.53 -18.59
CA VAL A 77 12.43 0.02 -18.46
C VAL A 77 12.50 1.46 -17.92
N HIS A 78 11.59 2.32 -18.37
CA HIS A 78 11.44 3.66 -17.82
C HIS A 78 11.16 3.63 -16.30
N LEU A 79 11.89 4.42 -15.52
CA LEU A 79 11.85 4.36 -14.05
C LEU A 79 10.46 4.68 -13.47
N GLY A 80 9.71 5.59 -14.10
CA GLY A 80 8.32 5.86 -13.71
C GLY A 80 7.39 4.65 -13.90
N VAL A 81 7.60 3.86 -14.96
CA VAL A 81 6.83 2.62 -15.20
C VAL A 81 7.22 1.57 -14.17
N LEU A 82 8.51 1.46 -13.84
CA LEU A 82 8.99 0.54 -12.81
C LEU A 82 8.44 0.92 -11.42
N GLY A 83 8.43 2.20 -11.07
CA GLY A 83 7.83 2.70 -9.83
C GLY A 83 6.33 2.44 -9.75
N ALA A 84 5.60 2.73 -10.83
CA ALA A 84 4.17 2.43 -10.92
C ALA A 84 3.88 0.92 -10.80
N ALA A 85 4.72 0.06 -11.41
CA ALA A 85 4.62 -1.38 -11.23
C ALA A 85 4.82 -1.79 -9.76
N GLY A 86 5.78 -1.17 -9.07
CA GLY A 86 5.99 -1.38 -7.64
C GLY A 86 4.77 -1.00 -6.77
N TYR A 87 3.98 0.00 -7.19
CA TYR A 87 2.78 0.43 -6.46
C TYR A 87 1.52 -0.38 -6.77
N SER A 88 1.54 -1.23 -7.81
CA SER A 88 0.36 -1.99 -8.27
C SER A 88 -0.26 -2.93 -7.24
N GLY A 89 0.44 -3.25 -6.14
CA GLY A 89 -0.13 -3.88 -4.95
C GLY A 89 -1.42 -3.21 -4.47
N MET A 90 -1.48 -1.88 -4.59
CA MET A 90 -2.64 -1.06 -4.27
C MET A 90 -3.68 -1.02 -5.39
N LEU A 91 -3.75 -2.02 -6.26
CA LEU A 91 -4.89 -2.20 -7.17
C LEU A 91 -5.82 -3.32 -6.70
N ILE A 92 -5.27 -4.33 -6.01
CA ILE A 92 -6.02 -5.53 -5.64
C ILE A 92 -6.10 -5.80 -4.12
N TRP A 93 -5.45 -4.97 -3.30
CA TRP A 93 -5.36 -5.18 -1.85
C TRP A 93 -6.72 -5.31 -1.14
N HIS A 94 -7.74 -4.57 -1.60
CA HIS A 94 -9.08 -4.63 -1.02
C HIS A 94 -9.77 -5.97 -1.22
N GLY A 95 -9.46 -6.67 -2.32
CA GLY A 95 -9.90 -8.05 -2.56
C GLY A 95 -8.98 -9.09 -1.91
N GLY A 96 -8.06 -8.67 -1.04
CA GLY A 96 -7.09 -9.51 -0.34
C GLY A 96 -7.39 -9.73 1.13
N LEU A 97 -6.51 -10.47 1.80
CA LEU A 97 -6.67 -10.91 3.19
C LEU A 97 -6.67 -9.77 4.21
N SER A 98 -6.11 -8.62 3.82
CA SER A 98 -6.03 -7.43 4.67
C SER A 98 -7.09 -6.36 4.35
N GLY A 99 -8.10 -6.69 3.54
CA GLY A 99 -9.20 -5.79 3.21
C GLY A 99 -10.02 -5.45 4.46
N SER A 100 -10.15 -4.16 4.78
CA SER A 100 -10.86 -3.72 6.00
C SER A 100 -12.33 -4.13 6.02
N ALA A 101 -13.04 -3.97 4.90
CA ALA A 101 -14.45 -4.35 4.82
C ALA A 101 -14.66 -5.88 4.99
N PRO A 102 -13.99 -6.77 4.23
CA PRO A 102 -14.09 -8.22 4.46
C PRO A 102 -13.75 -8.67 5.88
N LEU A 103 -12.74 -8.07 6.51
CA LEU A 103 -12.38 -8.40 7.88
C LEU A 103 -13.43 -7.95 8.88
N LYS A 104 -14.00 -6.75 8.69
CA LYS A 104 -14.97 -6.19 9.62
C LYS A 104 -16.33 -6.89 9.54
N VAL A 105 -16.79 -7.27 8.35
CA VAL A 105 -18.05 -8.03 8.21
C VAL A 105 -17.92 -9.49 8.68
N ALA A 106 -16.69 -9.99 8.88
CA ALA A 106 -16.44 -11.31 9.46
C ALA A 106 -16.49 -11.31 11.00
N GLU A 107 -16.55 -10.14 11.63
CA GLU A 107 -16.76 -10.03 13.08
C GLU A 107 -18.22 -10.32 13.43
N LYS A 108 -18.42 -11.07 14.51
CA LYS A 108 -19.76 -11.45 14.99
C LYS A 108 -20.51 -10.22 15.48
N GLY A 109 -21.79 -10.10 15.10
CA GLY A 109 -22.66 -9.01 15.52
C GLY A 109 -22.36 -7.65 14.86
N HIS A 110 -21.29 -7.53 14.06
CA HIS A 110 -20.89 -6.24 13.51
C HIS A 110 -21.91 -5.67 12.53
N LEU A 111 -22.54 -6.52 11.72
CA LEU A 111 -23.55 -6.08 10.75
C LEU A 111 -24.80 -5.54 11.45
N GLN A 112 -25.21 -6.16 12.55
CA GLN A 112 -26.32 -5.72 13.37
C GLN A 112 -25.99 -4.40 14.07
N GLU A 113 -24.78 -4.28 14.64
CA GLU A 113 -24.28 -3.05 15.25
C GLU A 113 -24.27 -1.88 14.25
N LEU A 114 -23.82 -2.12 13.02
CA LEU A 114 -23.73 -1.09 11.97
C LEU A 114 -25.11 -0.54 11.57
N VAL A 115 -26.15 -1.38 11.63
CA VAL A 115 -27.51 -1.04 11.21
C VAL A 115 -28.36 -0.45 12.35
N GLY A 116 -28.07 -0.83 13.61
CA GLY A 116 -28.81 -0.37 14.79
C GLY A 116 -30.15 -1.07 14.99
N GLU A 117 -31.12 -0.41 15.64
CA GLU A 117 -32.42 -0.97 16.04
C GLU A 117 -33.43 -1.17 14.90
N ALA A 118 -32.96 -1.28 13.65
CA ALA A 118 -33.85 -1.51 12.53
C ALA A 118 -34.55 -2.88 12.67
N SER A 119 -35.86 -2.92 12.43
CA SER A 119 -36.66 -4.16 12.55
C SER A 119 -36.17 -5.30 11.66
N TRP A 120 -35.47 -4.99 10.56
CA TRP A 120 -34.88 -5.96 9.65
C TRP A 120 -33.45 -6.37 10.02
N ALA A 121 -32.80 -5.75 11.02
CA ALA A 121 -31.43 -6.08 11.41
C ALA A 121 -31.31 -7.54 11.91
N LEU A 122 -32.37 -8.08 12.52
CA LEU A 122 -32.45 -9.49 12.93
C LEU A 122 -32.42 -10.48 11.74
N ALA A 123 -32.70 -10.01 10.51
CA ALA A 123 -32.61 -10.83 9.32
C ALA A 123 -31.20 -10.92 8.74
N LEU A 124 -30.25 -10.11 9.25
CA LEU A 124 -28.86 -10.15 8.80
C LEU A 124 -28.13 -11.36 9.40
N PRO A 125 -27.19 -11.94 8.65
CA PRO A 125 -26.30 -12.97 9.19
C PRO A 125 -25.45 -12.40 10.33
N ASP A 126 -25.13 -13.22 11.33
CA ASP A 126 -24.27 -12.83 12.47
C ASP A 126 -22.86 -12.42 12.02
N SER A 127 -22.32 -13.04 10.97
CA SER A 127 -21.06 -12.67 10.32
C SER A 127 -21.03 -13.18 8.88
N ILE A 128 -20.22 -12.55 8.03
CA ILE A 128 -19.91 -13.00 6.68
C ILE A 128 -18.40 -13.25 6.60
N GLY A 129 -18.02 -14.51 6.49
CA GLY A 129 -16.63 -14.93 6.56
C GLY A 129 -15.81 -14.59 5.31
N LEU A 130 -14.50 -14.86 5.40
CA LEU A 130 -13.59 -14.70 4.26
C LEU A 130 -13.90 -15.66 3.10
N ARG A 131 -14.56 -16.79 3.38
CA ARG A 131 -14.97 -17.75 2.35
C ARG A 131 -16.01 -17.14 1.41
N GLU A 132 -16.95 -16.40 1.97
CA GLU A 132 -18.04 -15.73 1.26
C GLU A 132 -17.62 -14.38 0.66
N THR A 133 -16.54 -13.79 1.15
CA THR A 133 -16.00 -12.51 0.66
C THR A 133 -14.77 -12.73 -0.23
N VAL A 134 -13.56 -12.70 0.35
CA VAL A 134 -12.26 -12.73 -0.35
C VAL A 134 -12.07 -13.99 -1.19
N PHE A 135 -12.49 -15.15 -0.68
CA PHE A 135 -12.35 -16.44 -1.36
C PHE A 135 -13.59 -16.85 -2.16
N SER A 136 -14.58 -15.96 -2.31
CA SER A 136 -15.69 -16.21 -3.22
C SER A 136 -15.19 -16.28 -4.65
N SER A 137 -15.84 -17.10 -5.48
CA SER A 137 -15.48 -17.25 -6.90
C SER A 137 -15.51 -15.92 -7.64
N TRP A 138 -16.49 -15.06 -7.34
CA TRP A 138 -16.62 -13.75 -7.94
C TRP A 138 -15.50 -12.79 -7.54
N SER A 139 -15.15 -12.73 -6.25
CA SER A 139 -14.06 -11.87 -5.77
C SER A 139 -12.72 -12.32 -6.37
N LEU A 140 -12.42 -13.62 -6.33
CA LEU A 140 -11.20 -14.17 -6.93
C LEU A 140 -11.15 -13.95 -8.45
N ALA A 141 -12.27 -14.11 -9.15
CA ALA A 141 -12.33 -13.85 -10.60
C ALA A 141 -12.05 -12.38 -10.93
N LEU A 142 -12.63 -11.44 -10.17
CA LEU A 142 -12.35 -10.00 -10.33
C LEU A 142 -10.88 -9.68 -10.02
N THR A 143 -10.37 -10.15 -8.89
CA THR A 143 -8.96 -9.94 -8.50
C THR A 143 -8.00 -10.52 -9.54
N ALA A 144 -8.24 -11.73 -10.01
CA ALA A 144 -7.43 -12.36 -11.05
C ALA A 144 -7.50 -11.59 -12.37
N THR A 145 -8.68 -11.12 -12.77
CA THR A 145 -8.87 -10.32 -13.99
C THR A 145 -8.10 -9.01 -13.90
N VAL A 146 -8.25 -8.26 -12.81
CA VAL A 146 -7.49 -7.02 -12.58
C VAL A 146 -5.99 -7.28 -12.58
N ALA A 147 -5.54 -8.35 -11.92
CA ALA A 147 -4.14 -8.72 -11.89
C ALA A 147 -3.59 -9.06 -13.30
N LEU A 148 -4.30 -9.87 -14.08
CA LEU A 148 -3.90 -10.25 -15.44
C LEU A 148 -3.85 -9.03 -16.37
N LEU A 149 -4.88 -8.18 -16.34
CA LEU A 149 -4.91 -6.95 -17.14
C LEU A 149 -3.79 -6.00 -16.75
N THR A 150 -3.51 -5.85 -15.46
CA THR A 150 -2.41 -5.01 -14.96
C THR A 150 -1.05 -5.56 -15.39
N VAL A 151 -0.83 -6.88 -15.28
CA VAL A 151 0.41 -7.53 -15.76
C VAL A 151 0.58 -7.33 -17.26
N ALA A 152 -0.48 -7.50 -18.05
CA ALA A 152 -0.45 -7.27 -19.50
C ALA A 152 -0.15 -5.80 -19.83
N LEU A 153 -0.77 -4.87 -19.12
CA LEU A 153 -0.53 -3.43 -19.27
C LEU A 153 0.94 -3.10 -18.99
N PHE A 154 1.52 -3.58 -17.88
CA PHE A 154 2.93 -3.33 -17.57
C PHE A 154 3.90 -4.04 -18.51
N ALA A 155 3.52 -5.18 -19.09
CA ALA A 155 4.30 -5.83 -20.14
C ALA A 155 4.32 -5.02 -21.44
N TRP A 156 3.20 -4.35 -21.75
CA TRP A 156 3.09 -3.44 -22.89
C TRP A 156 3.86 -2.13 -22.62
N LEU A 157 3.59 -1.45 -21.49
CA LEU A 157 4.26 -0.21 -21.09
C LEU A 157 5.77 -0.37 -20.98
N GLY A 158 6.25 -1.51 -20.47
CA GLY A 158 7.68 -1.81 -20.38
C GLY A 158 8.40 -1.87 -21.73
N ARG A 159 7.66 -2.02 -22.84
CA ARG A 159 8.19 -2.06 -24.22
C ARG A 159 7.93 -0.78 -24.99
N THR A 160 6.81 -0.11 -24.73
CA THR A 160 6.40 1.09 -25.46
C THR A 160 7.00 2.37 -24.89
N VAL A 161 7.15 2.45 -23.57
CA VAL A 161 7.73 3.62 -22.92
C VAL A 161 9.25 3.50 -22.97
N LYS A 162 9.88 4.29 -23.85
CA LYS A 162 11.33 4.31 -24.01
C LYS A 162 12.02 4.58 -22.67
N SER A 163 12.99 3.75 -22.32
CA SER A 163 13.88 4.02 -21.20
C SER A 163 14.69 5.27 -21.52
N ASN A 164 14.53 6.32 -20.72
CA ASN A 164 15.10 7.64 -21.03
C ASN A 164 16.09 8.15 -19.97
N LYS A 165 16.46 7.32 -18.98
CA LYS A 165 17.36 7.74 -17.90
C LYS A 165 18.29 6.60 -17.49
N ALA A 166 19.58 6.91 -17.35
CA ALA A 166 20.48 6.06 -16.57
C ALA A 166 19.90 5.87 -15.17
N VAL A 167 20.12 4.70 -14.54
CA VAL A 167 19.65 4.46 -13.18
C VAL A 167 20.35 5.48 -12.27
N PRO A 168 19.62 6.43 -11.62
CA PRO A 168 20.21 7.44 -10.78
C PRO A 168 21.00 6.75 -9.67
N ASP A 169 22.20 7.24 -9.39
CA ASP A 169 22.91 6.80 -8.20
C ASP A 169 22.23 7.40 -6.97
N ALA A 170 21.76 6.54 -6.06
CA ALA A 170 21.11 6.98 -4.83
C ALA A 170 22.04 7.83 -3.95
N HIS A 171 23.36 7.73 -4.14
CA HIS A 171 24.37 8.57 -3.48
C HIS A 171 24.73 9.84 -4.26
N ALA A 172 24.47 9.89 -5.58
CA ALA A 172 24.68 11.10 -6.40
C ALA A 172 23.43 11.98 -6.49
N VAL A 173 22.27 11.48 -6.03
CA VAL A 173 21.12 12.33 -5.74
C VAL A 173 21.43 13.09 -4.44
N ASN A 174 22.32 14.08 -4.54
CA ASN A 174 21.99 15.35 -3.93
C ASN A 174 20.65 15.69 -4.58
N VAL A 175 19.56 15.56 -3.83
CA VAL A 175 18.38 16.34 -4.16
C VAL A 175 18.84 17.78 -3.95
N SER A 176 19.56 18.36 -4.91
CA SER A 176 19.28 19.73 -5.26
C SER A 176 17.81 19.64 -5.62
N LEU A 177 16.98 19.97 -4.63
CA LEU A 177 15.73 20.62 -4.92
C LEU A 177 16.21 21.83 -5.70
N ASP A 178 16.40 21.66 -7.01
CA ASP A 178 16.49 22.79 -7.90
C ASP A 178 15.25 23.56 -7.51
N LYS A 179 15.51 24.68 -6.85
CA LYS A 179 14.54 25.70 -6.55
C LYS A 179 14.14 26.22 -7.92
N GLU A 180 13.46 25.40 -8.70
CA GLU A 180 12.56 25.90 -9.70
C GLU A 180 11.67 26.82 -8.89
N GLN A 181 11.81 28.12 -9.15
CA GLN A 181 11.06 29.19 -8.53
C GLN A 181 9.59 29.03 -8.97
N ALA A 182 8.96 27.92 -8.58
CA ALA A 182 7.53 27.81 -8.49
C ALA A 182 7.17 28.86 -7.45
N SER A 183 6.50 29.92 -7.91
CA SER A 183 5.87 30.92 -7.05
C SER A 183 5.25 30.21 -5.85
N LEU A 184 5.66 30.59 -4.63
CA LEU A 184 5.16 30.00 -3.38
C LEU A 184 3.63 30.07 -3.37
N SER A 185 2.99 28.99 -3.84
CA SER A 185 1.55 28.86 -3.82
C SER A 185 1.11 28.89 -2.37
N PHE A 186 -0.10 29.39 -2.12
CA PHE A 186 -0.70 29.30 -0.79
C PHE A 186 -0.68 27.86 -0.28
N ALA A 187 -0.89 26.89 -1.18
CA ALA A 187 -0.79 25.46 -0.88
C ALA A 187 0.62 25.06 -0.39
N ASP A 188 1.69 25.52 -1.06
CA ASP A 188 3.07 25.20 -0.66
C ASP A 188 3.45 25.81 0.69
N ARG A 189 2.97 27.03 0.98
CA ARG A 189 3.19 27.68 2.28
C ARG A 189 2.46 26.95 3.40
N LEU A 190 1.27 26.47 3.12
CA LEU A 190 0.44 25.74 4.07
C LEU A 190 1.02 24.35 4.35
N ASP A 191 1.52 23.67 3.32
CA ASP A 191 2.10 22.31 3.40
C ASP A 191 3.48 22.30 4.08
N ARG A 192 4.34 23.30 3.80
CA ARG A 192 5.64 23.46 4.49
C ARG A 192 5.51 24.06 5.89
N GLY A 193 4.38 24.71 6.17
CA GLY A 193 4.14 25.43 7.40
C GLY A 193 3.79 24.49 8.56
N ARG A 194 4.26 24.83 9.76
CA ARG A 194 3.88 24.09 10.98
C ARG A 194 2.42 24.32 11.38
N TRP A 195 1.69 25.19 10.68
CA TRP A 195 0.37 25.66 11.08
C TRP A 195 -0.70 24.58 10.95
N LEU A 196 -0.80 23.90 9.80
CA LEU A 196 -1.73 22.78 9.66
C LEU A 196 -1.45 21.70 10.70
N SER A 197 -0.20 21.24 10.80
CA SER A 197 0.20 20.23 11.78
C SER A 197 -0.07 20.67 13.22
N ALA A 198 0.14 21.94 13.55
CA ALA A 198 -0.14 22.48 14.88
C ALA A 198 -1.64 22.59 15.16
N ILE A 199 -2.47 23.06 14.21
CA ILE A 199 -3.93 23.09 14.37
C ILE A 199 -4.45 21.67 14.56
N THR A 200 -4.10 20.75 13.67
CA THR A 200 -4.57 19.36 13.76
C THR A 200 -4.10 18.71 15.06
N GLY A 201 -2.85 18.95 15.46
CA GLY A 201 -2.32 18.47 16.75
C GLY A 201 -3.07 19.05 17.95
N LEU A 202 -3.30 20.36 17.98
CA LEU A 202 -4.08 21.04 19.03
C LEU A 202 -5.53 20.55 19.06
N ALA A 203 -6.16 20.37 17.90
CA ALA A 203 -7.52 19.84 17.79
C ALA A 203 -7.62 18.41 18.33
N CYS A 204 -6.64 17.56 18.04
CA CYS A 204 -6.57 16.20 18.60
C CYS A 204 -6.40 16.22 20.13
N ILE A 205 -5.50 17.06 20.66
CA ILE A 205 -5.28 17.18 22.11
C ILE A 205 -6.53 17.74 22.79
N ALA A 206 -7.10 18.82 22.27
CA ALA A 206 -8.31 19.43 22.80
C ALA A 206 -9.49 18.46 22.75
N GLY A 207 -9.66 17.72 21.65
CA GLY A 207 -10.67 16.67 21.52
C GLY A 207 -10.46 15.53 22.51
N ALA A 208 -9.22 15.09 22.73
CA ALA A 208 -8.91 14.06 23.72
C ALA A 208 -9.20 14.53 25.16
N VAL A 209 -8.84 15.77 25.51
CA VAL A 209 -9.13 16.37 26.82
C VAL A 209 -10.63 16.56 27.01
N TRP A 210 -11.33 17.08 26.01
CA TRP A 210 -12.77 17.26 26.04
C TRP A 210 -13.49 15.92 26.20
N TRP A 211 -13.09 14.90 25.44
CA TRP A 211 -13.65 13.56 25.53
C TRP A 211 -13.36 12.92 26.89
N ALA A 212 -12.14 13.07 27.42
CA ALA A 212 -11.80 12.61 28.77
C ALA A 212 -12.62 13.32 29.87
N SER A 213 -12.97 14.59 29.66
CA SER A 213 -13.80 15.36 30.60
C SER A 213 -15.30 15.10 30.48
N SER A 214 -15.75 14.59 29.32
CA SER A 214 -17.17 14.38 28.98
C SER A 214 -17.58 12.90 29.00
N GLY A 215 -16.61 11.97 29.05
CA GLY A 215 -16.83 10.51 29.09
C GLY A 215 -16.99 9.94 30.50
N ALA A 216 -17.49 8.70 30.57
CA ALA A 216 -17.58 7.89 31.80
C ALA A 216 -16.23 7.82 32.54
N PRO A 217 -16.22 7.68 33.89
CA PRO A 217 -15.03 7.85 34.71
C PRO A 217 -13.82 7.07 34.16
N ALA A 218 -12.68 7.75 34.08
CA ALA A 218 -11.40 7.21 33.55
C ALA A 218 -10.95 5.88 34.20
N GLN A 219 -11.57 5.50 35.32
CA GLN A 219 -11.38 4.25 36.04
C GLN A 219 -11.93 3.02 35.31
N GLU A 220 -12.91 3.15 34.42
CA GLU A 220 -13.52 1.99 33.74
C GLU A 220 -12.76 1.52 32.49
N LEU A 221 -11.78 2.28 31.99
CA LEU A 221 -10.96 1.95 30.79
C LEU A 221 -11.76 1.47 29.56
N LYS A 222 -13.05 1.84 29.44
CA LYS A 222 -13.94 1.40 28.34
C LYS A 222 -13.51 1.86 26.93
N PHE A 223 -12.50 2.73 26.83
CA PHE A 223 -11.88 3.10 25.55
C PHE A 223 -11.01 1.97 24.95
N ILE A 224 -10.68 0.94 25.73
CA ILE A 224 -10.08 -0.31 25.27
C ILE A 224 -11.18 -1.38 25.29
N THR A 225 -12.11 -1.29 24.35
CA THR A 225 -12.84 -2.47 23.89
C THR A 225 -12.05 -3.08 22.73
N PRO A 226 -11.82 -4.40 22.70
CA PRO A 226 -11.34 -5.06 21.49
C PRO A 226 -12.35 -4.93 20.36
#